data_AF-A0A9D8BM48-F1
#
_entry.id   AF-A0A9D8BM48-F1
#
_cell.length_a   1.000
_cell.length_b   1.000
_cell.length_c   1.000
_cell.angle_alpha   90.00
_cell.angle_beta   90.00
_cell.angle_gamma   90.00
#
_symmetry.space_group_name_H-M   'P 1'
#
loop_
_entity.id
_entity.type
_entity.pdbx_description
1 polymer ?
#
loop_
_entity_poly.entity_id
_entity_poly.type
_entity_poly.pdbx_seq_one_letter_code
_entity_poly.pdbx_strand_id
1 'polypeptide(L)'
;MSRLHSLIRAIRALTVFVALVLLSTTRALGQAGGSDWHSKSFYLLHEDYHTVAGAEVGRDADRPEVERLIALSRPDSIQIHAKGNPGWTTYPSRVGHTPPRLARDVLGMWRDIARRNGYHWSIYYNIG
;
A
#
# COMPACT_ATOMS: atom_id res chain seq x y z
N MET A 1 53.05 -19.09 -25.64
CA MET A 1 52.47 -18.09 -24.72
C MET A 1 51.08 -17.59 -25.15
N SER A 2 50.72 -17.54 -26.45
CA SER A 2 49.41 -17.02 -26.92
C SER A 2 48.17 -17.83 -26.50
N ARG A 3 48.26 -19.16 -26.44
CA ARG A 3 47.13 -20.03 -26.08
C ARG A 3 46.66 -19.88 -24.64
N LEU A 4 47.58 -19.65 -23.69
CA LEU A 4 47.25 -19.43 -22.28
C LEU A 4 46.52 -18.09 -22.07
N HIS A 5 46.94 -17.03 -22.76
CA HIS A 5 46.28 -15.73 -22.72
C HIS A 5 44.87 -15.77 -23.34
N SER A 6 44.70 -16.54 -24.41
CA SER A 6 43.38 -16.76 -25.03
C SER A 6 42.43 -17.52 -24.08
N LEU A 7 42.94 -18.56 -23.41
CA LEU A 7 42.17 -19.34 -22.44
C LEU A 7 41.73 -18.50 -21.23
N ILE A 8 42.63 -17.67 -20.66
CA ILE A 8 42.30 -16.79 -19.54
C ILE A 8 41.25 -15.74 -19.93
N ARG A 9 41.33 -15.19 -21.16
CA ARG A 9 40.31 -14.27 -21.69
C ARG A 9 38.96 -14.95 -21.87
N ALA A 10 38.93 -16.18 -22.39
CA ALA A 10 37.71 -16.95 -22.57
C ALA A 10 37.05 -17.28 -21.22
N ILE A 11 37.83 -17.69 -20.22
CA ILE A 11 37.32 -17.96 -18.87
C ILE A 11 36.73 -16.70 -18.24
N ARG A 12 37.43 -15.55 -18.32
CA ARG A 12 36.91 -14.28 -17.79
C ARG A 12 35.63 -13.83 -18.49
N ALA A 13 35.56 -13.95 -19.82
CA ALA A 13 34.36 -13.63 -20.58
C ALA A 13 33.19 -14.54 -20.18
N LEU A 14 33.44 -15.84 -20.00
CA LEU A 14 32.45 -16.80 -19.53
C LEU A 14 31.98 -16.50 -18.10
N THR A 15 32.90 -16.16 -17.18
CA THR A 15 32.54 -15.79 -15.80
C THR A 15 31.68 -14.52 -15.77
N VAL A 16 32.02 -13.50 -16.57
CA VAL A 16 31.21 -12.27 -16.68
C VAL A 16 29.85 -12.58 -17.30
N PHE A 17 29.80 -13.40 -18.35
CA PHE A 17 28.54 -13.81 -18.98
C PHE A 17 27.63 -14.56 -18.01
N VAL A 18 28.17 -15.54 -17.27
CA VAL A 18 27.42 -16.27 -16.24
C VAL A 18 26.95 -15.34 -15.13
N ALA A 19 27.79 -14.42 -14.66
CA ALA A 19 27.40 -13.44 -13.65
C ALA A 19 26.27 -12.53 -14.13
N LEU A 20 26.30 -12.09 -15.39
CA LEU A 20 25.23 -11.28 -16.00
C LEU A 20 23.93 -12.06 -16.18
N VAL A 21 24.00 -13.34 -16.54
CA VAL A 21 22.82 -14.24 -16.61
C VAL A 21 22.23 -14.48 -15.22
N LEU A 22 23.05 -14.66 -14.19
CA LEU A 22 22.57 -14.81 -12.80
C LEU A 22 21.97 -13.49 -12.26
N LEU A 23 22.50 -12.33 -12.65
CA LEU A 23 21.94 -11.03 -12.26
C LEU A 23 20.61 -10.71 -12.97
N SER A 24 20.41 -11.19 -14.20
CA SER A 24 19.16 -10.96 -14.94
C SER A 24 18.03 -11.88 -14.48
N THR A 25 18.32 -13.12 -14.11
CA THR A 25 17.31 -14.08 -13.61
C THR A 25 16.78 -13.71 -12.22
N THR A 26 17.61 -13.13 -11.35
CA THR A 26 17.16 -12.63 -10.03
C THR A 26 16.18 -11.46 -10.15
N ARG A 27 16.30 -10.59 -11.15
CA ARG A 27 15.33 -9.52 -11.43
C ARG A 27 14.00 -10.04 -11.99
N ALA A 28 14.05 -11.03 -12.88
CA ALA A 28 12.85 -11.62 -13.47
C ALA A 28 12.00 -12.37 -12.42
N LEU A 29 12.66 -13.08 -11.48
CA LEU A 29 11.97 -13.74 -10.36
C LEU A 29 11.42 -12.74 -9.33
N GLY A 30 12.06 -11.57 -9.16
CA GLY A 30 11.61 -10.53 -8.25
C GLY A 30 10.39 -9.73 -8.72
N GLN A 31 10.13 -9.67 -10.04
CA GLN A 31 8.98 -8.95 -10.61
C GLN A 31 7.71 -9.81 -10.71
N ALA A 32 7.83 -11.14 -10.66
CA ALA A 32 6.69 -12.05 -10.73
C ALA A 32 5.88 -12.16 -9.41
N GLY A 33 6.24 -11.41 -8.37
CA GLY A 33 5.72 -11.58 -7.00
C GLY A 33 4.74 -10.52 -6.50
N GLY A 34 4.34 -9.54 -7.32
CA GLY A 34 3.27 -8.60 -6.94
C GLY A 34 1.91 -9.25 -7.14
N SER A 35 1.09 -9.39 -6.09
CA SER A 35 -0.26 -9.91 -6.27
C SER A 35 -1.07 -8.98 -7.18
N ASP A 36 -1.69 -9.54 -8.23
CA ASP A 36 -2.63 -8.88 -9.14
C ASP A 36 -4.02 -8.71 -8.48
N TRP A 37 -4.04 -8.55 -7.16
CA TRP A 37 -5.25 -8.60 -6.33
C TRP A 37 -6.31 -7.62 -6.81
N HIS A 38 -5.89 -6.49 -7.36
CA HIS A 38 -6.71 -5.40 -7.87
C HIS A 38 -7.44 -5.79 -9.15
N SER A 39 -6.83 -6.58 -10.05
CA SER A 39 -7.54 -7.10 -11.24
C SER A 39 -8.49 -8.26 -10.91
N LYS A 40 -8.33 -8.86 -9.73
CA LYS A 40 -9.20 -9.95 -9.23
C LYS A 40 -10.26 -9.47 -8.24
N SER A 41 -10.19 -8.20 -7.83
CA SER A 41 -11.16 -7.59 -6.92
C SER A 41 -12.40 -7.15 -7.70
N PHE A 42 -13.57 -7.56 -7.25
CA PHE A 42 -14.86 -7.11 -7.78
C PHE A 42 -15.44 -5.99 -6.92
N TYR A 43 -15.32 -6.13 -5.59
CA TYR A 43 -15.92 -5.22 -4.63
C TYR A 43 -14.86 -4.49 -3.80
N LEU A 44 -14.80 -3.17 -4.03
CA LEU A 44 -14.08 -2.22 -3.20
C LEU A 44 -15.06 -1.57 -2.21
N LEU A 45 -14.85 -1.77 -0.90
CA LEU A 45 -15.51 -0.96 0.11
C LEU A 45 -14.75 0.36 0.25
N HIS A 46 -15.32 1.44 -0.29
CA HIS A 46 -14.80 2.79 -0.15
C HIS A 46 -15.62 3.56 0.88
N GLU A 47 -14.96 4.07 1.91
CA GLU A 47 -15.58 4.95 2.90
C GLU A 47 -14.92 6.32 2.87
N ASP A 48 -15.75 7.37 2.85
CA ASP A 48 -15.29 8.74 2.88
C ASP A 48 -15.94 9.59 3.97
N TYR A 49 -15.20 10.63 4.32
CA TYR A 49 -15.70 11.68 5.18
C TYR A 49 -15.14 13.01 4.67
N HIS A 50 -16.02 13.84 4.10
CA HIS A 50 -15.70 15.17 3.61
C HIS A 50 -15.43 16.12 4.78
N THR A 51 -14.24 15.99 5.33
CA THR A 51 -13.81 16.70 6.52
C THR A 51 -13.71 18.21 6.26
N VAL A 52 -14.25 18.99 7.18
CA VAL A 52 -14.13 20.45 7.25
C VAL A 52 -13.49 20.86 8.57
N ALA A 53 -13.01 22.10 8.67
CA ALA A 53 -12.23 22.58 9.81
C ALA A 53 -12.95 22.44 11.17
N GLY A 54 -14.28 22.62 11.21
CA GLY A 54 -15.08 22.49 12.44
C GLY A 54 -15.47 21.06 12.81
N ALA A 55 -15.19 20.07 11.95
CA ALA A 55 -15.67 18.71 12.13
C ALA A 55 -14.99 18.00 13.32
N GLU A 56 -15.78 17.20 14.02
CA GLU A 56 -15.37 16.36 15.16
C GLU A 56 -14.91 14.99 14.64
N VAL A 57 -13.84 14.99 13.85
CA VAL A 57 -13.46 13.82 13.05
C VAL A 57 -13.18 12.61 13.94
N GLY A 58 -13.87 11.52 13.67
CA GLY A 58 -13.72 10.27 14.40
C GLY A 58 -14.42 10.24 15.76
N ARG A 59 -15.26 11.22 16.12
CA ARG A 59 -16.03 11.21 17.38
C ARG A 59 -16.82 9.91 17.56
N ASP A 60 -17.52 9.51 16.50
CA ASP A 60 -18.41 8.34 16.49
C ASP A 60 -17.77 7.12 15.80
N ALA A 61 -16.46 7.18 15.51
CA ALA A 61 -15.76 6.07 14.86
C ALA A 61 -15.60 4.90 15.84
N ASP A 62 -16.41 3.87 15.66
CA ASP A 62 -16.46 2.72 16.56
C ASP A 62 -15.90 1.44 15.91
N ARG A 63 -14.88 0.85 16.54
CA ARG A 63 -14.16 -0.30 15.98
C ARG A 63 -15.04 -1.54 15.83
N PRO A 64 -15.81 -1.98 16.86
CA PRO A 64 -16.68 -3.14 16.74
C PRO A 64 -17.71 -2.99 15.62
N GLU A 65 -18.27 -1.79 15.43
CA GLU A 65 -19.24 -1.56 14.36
C GLU A 65 -18.60 -1.61 12.98
N VAL A 66 -17.39 -1.06 12.82
CA VAL A 66 -16.64 -1.19 11.56
C VAL A 66 -16.24 -2.63 11.28
N GLU A 67 -15.79 -3.38 12.30
CA GLU A 67 -15.50 -4.82 12.16
C GLU A 67 -16.75 -5.61 11.77
N ARG A 68 -17.91 -5.28 12.35
CA ARG A 68 -19.21 -5.87 11.99
C ARG A 68 -19.60 -5.55 10.54
N LEU A 69 -19.46 -4.30 10.12
CA LEU A 69 -19.72 -3.86 8.75
C LEU A 69 -18.88 -4.66 7.74
N ILE A 70 -17.56 -4.73 7.96
CA ILE A 70 -16.62 -5.44 7.08
C ILE A 70 -16.92 -6.94 7.05
N ALA A 71 -17.25 -7.55 8.20
CA ALA A 71 -17.58 -8.96 8.28
C ALA A 71 -18.87 -9.31 7.53
N LEU A 72 -19.84 -8.41 7.50
CA LEU A 72 -21.10 -8.58 6.76
C LEU A 72 -20.95 -8.34 5.27
N SER A 73 -20.20 -7.31 4.87
CA SER A 73 -20.05 -6.92 3.47
C SER A 73 -19.01 -7.75 2.71
N ARG A 74 -17.99 -8.27 3.42
CA ARG A 74 -16.92 -9.13 2.89
C ARG A 74 -16.30 -8.59 1.59
N PRO A 75 -15.73 -7.38 1.59
CA PRO A 75 -15.15 -6.80 0.38
C PRO A 75 -13.87 -7.51 -0.04
N ASP A 76 -13.49 -7.41 -1.31
CA ASP A 76 -12.20 -7.90 -1.79
C ASP A 76 -11.06 -6.97 -1.37
N SER A 77 -11.37 -5.67 -1.25
CA SER A 77 -10.44 -4.65 -0.80
C SER A 77 -11.16 -3.50 -0.09
N ILE A 78 -10.41 -2.79 0.74
CA ILE A 78 -10.90 -1.66 1.52
C ILE A 78 -10.11 -0.41 1.15
N GLN A 79 -10.81 0.69 0.95
CA GLN A 79 -10.23 2.02 0.78
C GLN A 79 -10.91 2.99 1.72
N ILE A 80 -10.11 3.84 2.37
CA ILE A 80 -10.67 4.96 3.13
C ILE A 80 -10.04 6.29 2.73
N HIS A 81 -10.82 7.33 2.93
CA HIS A 81 -10.40 8.71 2.78
C HIS A 81 -9.37 9.12 3.84
N ALA A 82 -8.14 9.42 3.41
CA ALA A 82 -7.07 9.92 4.27
C ALA A 82 -7.06 11.45 4.35
N LYS A 83 -7.20 12.14 3.21
CA LYS A 83 -7.29 13.60 3.12
C LYS A 83 -8.18 14.01 1.95
N GLY A 84 -9.15 14.87 2.22
CA GLY A 84 -10.07 15.40 1.21
C GLY A 84 -9.59 16.66 0.50
N ASN A 85 -10.45 17.15 -0.40
CA ASN A 85 -10.26 18.40 -1.15
C ASN A 85 -10.05 19.62 -0.22
N PRO A 86 -10.78 19.78 0.90
CA PRO A 86 -10.52 20.88 1.83
C PRO A 86 -9.16 20.82 2.55
N GLY A 87 -8.37 19.77 2.34
CA GLY A 87 -7.02 19.63 2.91
C GLY A 87 -6.97 18.96 4.30
N TRP A 88 -8.11 18.70 4.92
CA TRP A 88 -8.16 18.11 6.26
C TRP A 88 -8.00 16.59 6.24
N THR A 89 -7.18 16.07 7.15
CA THR A 89 -6.92 14.63 7.31
C THR A 89 -7.94 13.95 8.23
N THR A 90 -8.08 12.63 8.11
CA THR A 90 -8.87 11.78 9.03
C THR A 90 -8.02 11.09 10.10
N TYR A 91 -6.78 11.53 10.23
CA TYR A 91 -5.72 10.93 11.05
C TYR A 91 -4.74 12.01 11.53
N PRO A 92 -3.97 11.75 12.60
CA PRO A 92 -2.96 12.69 13.07
C PRO A 92 -1.81 12.74 12.06
N SER A 93 -1.56 13.93 11.49
CA SER A 93 -0.55 14.16 10.47
C SER A 93 0.53 15.10 10.97
N ARG A 94 1.77 14.87 10.53
CA ARG A 94 2.92 15.76 10.80
C ARG A 94 3.18 16.76 9.66
N VAL A 95 2.60 16.53 8.48
CA VAL A 95 2.90 17.27 7.25
C VAL A 95 1.65 17.76 6.51
N GLY A 96 0.45 17.46 7.02
CA GLY A 96 -0.83 17.91 6.46
C GLY A 96 -1.70 18.59 7.53
N HIS A 97 -2.93 18.94 7.16
CA HIS A 97 -3.83 19.66 8.06
C HIS A 97 -4.65 18.69 8.90
N THR A 98 -4.18 18.42 10.13
CA THR A 98 -4.98 17.70 11.11
C THR A 98 -6.14 18.58 11.59
N PRO A 99 -7.39 18.09 11.58
CA PRO A 99 -8.53 18.82 12.12
C PRO A 99 -8.27 19.22 13.57
N PRO A 100 -8.58 20.47 13.98
CA PRO A 100 -8.40 20.91 15.37
C PRO A 100 -9.14 20.03 16.38
N ARG A 101 -10.24 19.40 15.96
CA ARG A 101 -11.08 18.53 16.79
C ARG A 101 -11.02 17.06 16.36
N LEU A 102 -9.85 16.59 15.92
CA LEU A 102 -9.63 15.17 15.64
C LEU A 102 -9.78 14.37 16.94
N ALA A 103 -10.85 13.58 17.04
CA ALA A 103 -11.15 12.78 18.22
C ALA A 103 -10.45 11.41 18.19
N ARG A 104 -10.29 10.80 17.00
CA ARG A 104 -9.67 9.47 16.82
C ARG A 104 -8.91 9.38 15.50
N ASP A 105 -7.89 8.53 15.47
CA ASP A 105 -7.20 8.15 14.23
C ASP A 105 -8.06 7.16 13.43
N VAL A 106 -8.92 7.68 12.56
CA VAL A 106 -9.84 6.86 11.75
C VAL A 106 -9.05 6.06 10.72
N LEU A 107 -8.09 6.69 10.03
CA LEU A 107 -7.26 6.00 9.03
C LEU A 107 -6.50 4.81 9.65
N GLY A 108 -5.88 5.03 10.81
CA GLY A 108 -5.15 4.01 11.55
C GLY A 108 -6.05 2.88 12.02
N MET A 109 -7.25 3.21 12.52
CA MET A 109 -8.23 2.21 12.95
C MET A 109 -8.55 1.22 11.81
N TRP A 110 -8.94 1.73 10.65
CA TRP A 110 -9.32 0.92 9.50
C TRP A 110 -8.13 0.15 8.90
N ARG A 111 -6.94 0.76 8.80
CA ARG A 111 -5.70 0.06 8.42
C ARG A 111 -5.45 -1.15 9.30
N ASP A 112 -5.64 -1.00 10.60
CA ASP A 112 -5.39 -2.09 11.55
C ASP A 112 -6.44 -3.19 11.45
N ILE A 113 -7.71 -2.86 11.18
CA ILE A 113 -8.75 -3.85 10.90
C ILE A 113 -8.43 -4.63 9.61
N ALA A 114 -8.12 -3.92 8.52
CA ALA A 114 -7.79 -4.53 7.24
C ALA A 114 -6.59 -5.49 7.37
N ARG A 115 -5.51 -5.03 8.02
CA ARG A 115 -4.30 -5.84 8.24
C ARG A 115 -4.59 -7.09 9.08
N ARG A 116 -5.34 -6.97 10.17
CA ARG A 116 -5.66 -8.11 11.05
C ARG A 116 -6.49 -9.18 10.34
N ASN A 117 -7.35 -8.78 9.42
CA ASN A 117 -8.27 -9.68 8.72
C ASN A 117 -7.81 -10.08 7.30
N GLY A 118 -6.62 -9.65 6.89
CA GLY A 118 -6.03 -10.03 5.60
C GLY A 118 -6.64 -9.35 4.37
N TYR A 119 -7.30 -8.20 4.53
CA TYR A 119 -7.83 -7.44 3.41
C TYR A 119 -6.73 -6.63 2.69
N HIS A 120 -6.85 -6.53 1.37
CA HIS A 120 -6.10 -5.53 0.61
C HIS A 120 -6.59 -4.14 1.01
N TRP A 121 -5.63 -3.22 1.23
CA TRP A 121 -5.88 -1.91 1.80
C TRP A 121 -5.29 -0.82 0.91
N SER A 122 -6.07 0.22 0.64
CA SER A 122 -5.61 1.42 -0.03
C SER A 122 -6.13 2.68 0.65
N ILE A 123 -5.57 3.83 0.30
CA ILE A 123 -5.98 5.13 0.84
C ILE A 123 -6.32 6.06 -0.31
N TYR A 124 -7.38 6.84 -0.17
CA TYR A 124 -7.61 7.98 -1.03
C TYR A 124 -6.95 9.21 -0.43
N TYR A 125 -6.13 9.90 -1.23
CA TYR A 125 -5.47 11.14 -0.83
C TYR A 125 -5.58 12.16 -1.97
N ASN A 126 -6.38 13.20 -1.78
CA ASN A 126 -6.45 14.30 -2.74
C ASN A 126 -5.19 15.17 -2.61
N ILE A 127 -4.50 15.50 -3.71
CA ILE A 127 -3.21 16.22 -3.68
C ILE A 127 -3.32 17.75 -3.68
N GLY A 128 -4.51 18.32 -3.86
CA GLY A 128 -4.72 19.78 -3.98
C GLY A 128 -5.93 20.09 -4.83
#